data_AF-A0A640C510-F1
#
_entry.id   AF-A0A640C510-F1
#
_cell.length_a   1.000
_cell.length_b   1.000
_cell.length_c   1.000
_cell.angle_alpha   90.00
_cell.angle_beta   90.00
_cell.angle_gamma   90.00
#
_symmetry.space_group_name_H-M   'P 1'
#
loop_
_entity.id
_entity.type
_entity.pdbx_description
1 polymer ?
#
loop_
_entity_poly.entity_id
_entity_poly.type
_entity_poly.pdbx_seq_one_letter_code
_entity_poly.pdbx_strand_id
1 'polypeptide(L)'
;FLLKDVFILDDKIKKVTLESYSKVVNRLGDLKNDSKQFYGIYQVYNVMEEYEKQNNFKYDFIVRVRPDYIIEKNNIKIEDLHLLELNEIYSLRGSAGLDDSLEIGRRNAMEVFMKTWIYAKENKENPCFNVCLKKFPQTCMSPGNGFLSHYVLSQWMDFLKLRVIKLDIQSSYVNNFLFDNISFPDIKNELKKDIWYIKKNKIFNEVQIGKIVDFFDLIAKEYKIIAKNHGNLAKIKIQNHLAYKLGQAMIYNSKSILGYIRMPFVLFYIRYRHQKELQRRKTNPELVLPPLEDCSDYEEALKIKNYFSYKLGEALIQASKNWYKGGYVKFLFFDLFALNQNKIKSKKK
;
A
#
# COMPACT_ATOMS: atom_id res chain seq x y z
N PHE A 1 -7.95 0.06 -12.94
CA PHE A 1 -6.98 0.63 -13.90
C PHE A 1 -5.56 0.27 -13.45
N LEU A 2 -4.84 -0.51 -14.26
CA LEU A 2 -3.42 -0.81 -14.01
C LEU A 2 -2.57 0.40 -14.43
N LEU A 3 -1.48 0.67 -13.70
CA LEU A 3 -0.48 1.72 -13.93
C LEU A 3 0.02 1.92 -15.38
N LYS A 4 -0.26 1.00 -16.31
CA LYS A 4 0.19 1.07 -17.70
C LYS A 4 -0.50 2.19 -18.50
N ASP A 5 -1.75 2.52 -18.21
CA ASP A 5 -2.49 3.52 -19.00
C ASP A 5 -2.16 4.97 -18.60
N VAL A 6 -1.56 5.18 -17.43
CA VAL A 6 -1.10 6.50 -16.97
C VAL A 6 0.09 7.01 -17.79
N PHE A 7 0.92 6.11 -18.32
CA PHE A 7 2.11 6.47 -19.11
C PHE A 7 1.79 7.01 -20.50
N ILE A 8 0.58 6.79 -21.03
CA ILE A 8 0.16 7.32 -22.34
C ILE A 8 -0.15 8.83 -22.25
N LEU A 9 -0.43 9.35 -21.05
CA LEU A 9 -0.77 10.76 -20.82
C LEU A 9 0.43 11.61 -20.33
N ASP A 10 1.58 11.00 -20.05
CA ASP A 10 2.68 11.61 -19.28
C ASP A 10 3.29 12.86 -19.97
N ASP A 11 3.28 12.92 -21.31
CA ASP A 11 3.85 14.05 -22.07
C ASP A 11 2.96 15.32 -22.04
N LYS A 12 1.69 15.22 -21.64
CA LYS A 12 0.73 16.35 -21.56
C LYS A 12 0.24 16.64 -20.14
N ILE A 13 0.63 15.84 -19.15
CA ILE A 13 0.20 16.03 -17.76
C ILE A 13 1.16 16.98 -17.06
N LYS A 14 0.64 18.14 -16.64
CA LYS A 14 1.34 18.98 -15.68
C LYS A 14 1.30 18.33 -14.30
N LYS A 15 2.43 17.77 -13.88
CA LYS A 15 2.57 17.22 -12.53
C LYS A 15 2.81 18.33 -11.52
N VAL A 16 1.91 18.44 -10.55
CA VAL A 16 2.04 19.37 -9.43
C VAL A 16 2.34 18.56 -8.17
N THR A 17 3.35 19.00 -7.42
CA THR A 17 3.64 18.47 -6.09
C THR A 17 3.18 19.50 -5.07
N LEU A 18 2.19 19.12 -4.25
CA LEU A 18 1.76 19.94 -3.12
C LEU A 18 2.83 19.95 -2.02
N GLU A 19 2.71 20.87 -1.07
CA GLU A 19 3.65 20.94 0.05
C GLU A 19 3.68 19.64 0.87
N SER A 20 4.80 19.38 1.54
CA SER A 20 4.94 18.19 2.37
C SER A 20 3.99 18.23 3.57
N TYR A 21 3.43 17.08 3.95
CA TYR A 21 2.55 17.00 5.10
C TYR A 21 3.19 17.54 6.39
N SER A 22 4.49 17.37 6.56
CA SER A 22 5.24 17.97 7.68
C SER A 22 5.11 19.50 7.76
N LYS A 23 5.13 20.19 6.61
CA LYS A 23 4.94 21.65 6.56
C LYS A 23 3.50 22.04 6.90
N VAL A 24 2.53 21.25 6.41
CA VAL A 24 1.11 21.43 6.76
C VAL A 24 0.92 21.31 8.27
N VAL A 25 1.49 20.27 8.90
CA VAL A 25 1.39 20.04 10.35
C VAL A 25 2.01 21.18 11.14
N ASN A 26 3.18 21.66 10.73
CA ASN A 26 3.84 22.78 11.42
C ASN A 26 3.01 24.08 11.36
N ARG A 27 2.22 24.28 10.28
CA ARG A 27 1.43 25.51 10.09
C ARG A 27 0.01 25.42 10.65
N LEU A 28 -0.65 24.27 10.50
CA LEU A 28 -2.07 24.08 10.79
C LEU A 28 -2.35 23.07 11.91
N GLY A 29 -1.33 22.42 12.45
CA GLY A 29 -1.46 21.27 13.35
C GLY A 29 -1.77 19.96 12.61
N ASP A 30 -1.86 18.87 13.37
CA ASP A 30 -2.23 17.56 12.80
C ASP A 30 -3.69 17.59 12.31
N LEU A 31 -3.85 17.50 11.00
CA LEU A 31 -5.17 17.37 10.37
C LEU A 31 -5.68 15.94 10.58
N LYS A 32 -7.00 15.76 10.67
CA LYS A 32 -7.61 14.42 10.59
C LYS A 32 -7.93 14.07 9.14
N ASN A 33 -8.11 12.78 8.84
CA ASN A 33 -8.12 12.25 7.46
C ASN A 33 -9.04 13.03 6.51
N ASP A 34 -10.28 13.26 6.90
CA ASP A 34 -11.26 13.97 6.06
C ASP A 34 -10.83 15.41 5.79
N SER A 35 -10.35 16.12 6.84
CA SER A 35 -9.84 17.48 6.68
C SER A 35 -8.58 17.51 5.81
N LYS A 36 -7.70 16.50 5.88
CA LYS A 36 -6.54 16.37 4.97
C LYS A 36 -6.99 16.27 3.53
N GLN A 37 -8.02 15.47 3.26
CA GLN A 37 -8.54 15.28 1.92
C GLN A 37 -9.07 16.58 1.33
N PHE A 38 -10.00 17.26 2.02
CA PHE A 38 -10.56 18.52 1.54
C PHE A 38 -9.53 19.65 1.50
N TYR A 39 -8.56 19.66 2.42
CA TYR A 39 -7.42 20.58 2.34
C TYR A 39 -6.61 20.33 1.06
N GLY A 40 -6.30 19.08 0.75
CA GLY A 40 -5.61 18.69 -0.47
C GLY A 40 -6.37 19.11 -1.72
N ILE A 41 -7.69 18.88 -1.76
CA ILE A 41 -8.57 19.32 -2.86
C ILE A 41 -8.50 20.84 -3.05
N TYR A 42 -8.57 21.61 -1.97
CA TYR A 42 -8.46 23.06 -2.01
C TYR A 42 -7.08 23.53 -2.53
N GLN A 43 -5.99 22.88 -2.11
CA GLN A 43 -4.66 23.19 -2.62
C GLN A 43 -4.53 22.87 -4.12
N VAL A 44 -5.10 21.76 -4.60
CA VAL A 44 -5.14 21.45 -6.03
C VAL A 44 -5.90 22.52 -6.80
N TYR A 45 -7.04 22.98 -6.29
CA TYR A 45 -7.80 24.07 -6.90
C TYR A 45 -6.96 25.35 -7.03
N ASN A 46 -6.22 25.73 -5.98
CA ASN A 46 -5.38 26.94 -6.02
C ASN A 46 -4.30 26.85 -7.12
N VAL A 47 -3.64 25.70 -7.26
CA VAL A 47 -2.63 25.54 -8.31
C VAL A 47 -3.25 25.53 -9.70
N MET A 48 -4.43 24.91 -9.85
CA MET A 48 -5.19 24.96 -11.10
C MET A 48 -5.58 26.41 -11.46
N GLU A 49 -6.08 27.19 -10.50
CA GLU A 49 -6.47 28.59 -10.72
C GLU A 49 -5.25 29.49 -11.05
N GLU A 50 -4.11 29.25 -10.40
CA GLU A 50 -2.86 29.93 -10.74
C GLU A 50 -2.43 29.61 -12.17
N TYR A 51 -2.56 28.36 -12.60
CA TYR A 51 -2.24 27.94 -13.95
C TYR A 51 -3.15 28.58 -15.00
N GLU A 52 -4.46 28.63 -14.74
CA GLU A 52 -5.45 29.37 -15.56
C GLU A 52 -5.00 30.84 -15.76
N LYS A 53 -4.64 31.51 -14.66
CA LYS A 53 -4.17 32.91 -14.67
C LYS A 53 -2.88 33.08 -15.49
N GLN A 54 -1.90 32.21 -15.30
CA GLN A 54 -0.61 32.27 -15.98
C GLN A 54 -0.72 32.07 -17.51
N ASN A 55 -1.73 31.34 -17.97
CA ASN A 55 -1.89 30.97 -19.38
C ASN A 55 -3.09 31.63 -20.05
N ASN A 56 -3.74 32.57 -19.35
CA ASN A 56 -4.88 33.34 -19.85
C ASN A 56 -6.01 32.49 -20.44
N PHE A 57 -6.38 31.41 -19.76
CA PHE A 57 -7.54 30.59 -20.11
C PHE A 57 -8.28 30.14 -18.84
N LYS A 58 -9.50 29.62 -19.01
CA LYS A 58 -10.27 28.96 -17.96
C LYS A 58 -10.66 27.57 -18.42
N TYR A 59 -10.66 26.60 -17.51
CA TYR A 59 -11.23 25.30 -17.83
C TYR A 59 -12.75 25.42 -17.96
N ASP A 60 -13.35 24.69 -18.89
CA ASP A 60 -14.81 24.61 -19.00
C ASP A 60 -15.39 23.66 -17.93
N PHE A 61 -14.70 22.53 -17.75
CA PHE A 61 -15.08 21.46 -16.84
C PHE A 61 -13.90 21.04 -15.96
N ILE A 62 -14.20 20.57 -14.76
CA ILE A 62 -13.25 19.97 -13.84
C ILE A 62 -13.72 18.56 -13.53
N VAL A 63 -12.82 17.60 -13.66
CA VAL A 63 -12.98 16.21 -13.24
C VAL A 63 -12.03 15.98 -12.08
N ARG A 64 -12.57 15.65 -10.90
CA ARG A 64 -11.78 15.26 -9.74
C ARG A 64 -12.10 13.82 -9.40
N VAL A 65 -11.05 13.00 -9.27
CA VAL A 65 -11.17 11.57 -8.98
C VAL A 65 -10.18 11.17 -7.91
N ARG A 66 -10.62 10.30 -7.00
CA ARG A 66 -9.73 9.66 -6.02
C ARG A 66 -8.75 8.70 -6.70
N PRO A 67 -7.48 8.63 -6.24
CA PRO A 67 -6.48 7.79 -6.88
C PRO A 67 -6.77 6.29 -6.72
N ASP A 68 -7.55 5.90 -5.72
CA ASP A 68 -7.98 4.53 -5.44
C ASP A 68 -9.35 4.18 -6.06
N TYR A 69 -9.92 5.06 -6.87
CA TYR A 69 -11.24 4.88 -7.48
C TYR A 69 -11.13 4.27 -8.88
N ILE A 70 -11.98 3.29 -9.18
CA ILE A 70 -12.02 2.58 -10.46
C ILE A 70 -13.42 2.75 -11.06
N ILE A 71 -13.46 3.29 -12.28
CA ILE A 71 -14.67 3.28 -13.12
C ILE A 71 -14.70 1.94 -13.86
N GLU A 72 -15.66 1.09 -13.54
CA GLU A 72 -15.85 -0.23 -14.16
C GLU A 72 -16.66 -0.14 -15.44
N LYS A 73 -17.71 0.70 -15.41
CA LYS A 73 -18.56 0.99 -16.56
C LYS A 73 -18.89 2.48 -16.57
N ASN A 74 -18.68 3.12 -17.71
CA ASN A 74 -19.02 4.51 -17.92
C ASN A 74 -20.09 4.65 -19.01
N ASN A 75 -21.25 5.20 -18.65
CA ASN A 75 -22.28 5.56 -19.63
C ASN A 75 -22.30 7.07 -19.93
N ILE A 76 -21.50 7.87 -19.22
CA ILE A 76 -21.45 9.33 -19.38
C ILE A 76 -20.50 9.68 -20.53
N LYS A 77 -20.99 10.52 -21.44
CA LYS A 77 -20.23 11.10 -22.55
C LYS A 77 -19.85 12.55 -22.26
N ILE A 78 -18.96 13.09 -23.08
CA ILE A 78 -18.52 14.49 -22.94
C ILE A 78 -19.67 15.47 -23.22
N GLU A 79 -20.59 15.12 -24.12
CA GLU A 79 -21.77 15.91 -24.45
C GLU A 79 -22.70 16.08 -23.25
N ASP A 80 -22.78 15.06 -22.39
CA ASP A 80 -23.62 15.09 -21.18
C ASP A 80 -23.11 16.13 -20.17
N LEU A 81 -21.82 16.44 -20.17
CA LEU A 81 -21.26 17.49 -19.31
C LEU A 81 -21.83 18.87 -19.66
N HIS A 82 -22.14 19.11 -20.94
CA HIS A 82 -22.74 20.36 -21.39
C HIS A 82 -24.19 20.53 -20.92
N LEU A 83 -24.86 19.46 -20.49
CA LEU A 83 -26.22 19.50 -19.94
C LEU A 83 -26.26 19.99 -18.49
N LEU A 84 -25.13 19.97 -17.77
CA LEU A 84 -25.07 20.48 -16.40
C LEU A 84 -25.37 21.97 -16.37
N GLU A 85 -26.21 22.40 -15.44
CA GLU A 85 -26.39 23.81 -15.11
C GLU A 85 -25.16 24.38 -14.39
N LEU A 86 -25.13 25.71 -14.23
CA LEU A 86 -23.99 26.44 -13.63
C LEU A 86 -23.71 26.07 -12.17
N ASN A 87 -24.68 25.53 -11.45
CA ASN A 87 -24.55 25.10 -10.06
C ASN A 87 -24.74 23.58 -9.90
N GLU A 88 -24.65 22.82 -10.99
CA GLU A 88 -24.79 21.37 -10.96
C GLU A 88 -23.42 20.68 -11.02
N ILE A 89 -23.27 19.65 -10.20
CA ILE A 89 -22.16 18.70 -10.27
C ILE A 89 -22.69 17.28 -10.36
N TYR A 90 -22.01 16.47 -11.14
CA TYR A 90 -22.09 15.03 -11.05
C TYR A 90 -21.29 14.56 -9.84
N SER A 91 -21.95 13.83 -8.93
CA SER A 91 -21.27 13.07 -7.88
C SER A 91 -22.04 11.80 -7.53
N LEU A 92 -21.34 10.79 -7.02
CA LEU A 92 -21.95 9.55 -6.58
C LEU A 92 -22.76 9.78 -5.30
N ARG A 93 -23.93 9.15 -5.22
CA ARG A 93 -24.75 9.18 -4.01
C ARG A 93 -25.08 7.76 -3.57
N GLY A 94 -24.57 7.39 -2.41
CA GLY A 94 -24.83 6.11 -1.76
C GLY A 94 -25.94 6.21 -0.71
N SER A 95 -26.16 5.12 0.02
CA SER A 95 -27.13 5.08 1.14
C SER A 95 -26.77 6.01 2.30
N ALA A 96 -25.48 6.30 2.48
CA ALA A 96 -24.97 7.19 3.53
C ALA A 96 -24.92 8.68 3.16
N GLY A 97 -25.25 9.03 1.91
CA GLY A 97 -25.17 10.39 1.37
C GLY A 97 -24.21 10.53 0.20
N LEU A 98 -23.64 11.72 0.05
CA LEU A 98 -22.73 12.08 -1.04
C LEU A 98 -21.38 11.39 -0.88
N ASP A 99 -20.98 10.66 -1.90
CA ASP A 99 -19.64 10.10 -2.03
C ASP A 99 -18.67 11.19 -2.48
N ASP A 100 -17.45 11.17 -1.96
CA ASP A 100 -16.42 12.17 -2.23
C ASP A 100 -15.25 11.58 -3.02
N SER A 101 -15.52 10.62 -3.91
CA SER A 101 -14.53 9.91 -4.72
C SER A 101 -14.49 10.27 -6.19
N LEU A 102 -15.58 10.81 -6.74
CA LEU A 102 -15.64 11.31 -8.11
C LEU A 102 -16.62 12.47 -8.20
N GLU A 103 -16.10 13.63 -8.57
CA GLU A 103 -16.89 14.84 -8.78
C GLU A 103 -16.54 15.45 -10.12
N ILE A 104 -17.58 15.71 -10.91
CA ILE A 104 -17.45 16.27 -12.24
C ILE A 104 -18.40 17.44 -12.36
N GLY A 105 -17.94 18.57 -12.88
CA GLY A 105 -18.84 19.69 -13.11
C GLY A 105 -18.21 20.80 -13.90
N ARG A 106 -19.03 21.81 -14.20
CA ARG A 106 -18.53 23.06 -14.76
C ARG A 106 -17.56 23.71 -13.79
N ARG A 107 -16.60 24.45 -14.33
CA ARG A 107 -15.53 25.10 -13.56
C ARG A 107 -16.04 25.97 -12.39
N ASN A 108 -17.14 26.67 -12.54
CA ASN A 108 -17.72 27.50 -11.47
C ASN A 108 -18.39 26.66 -10.37
N ALA A 109 -19.11 25.59 -10.71
CA ALA A 109 -19.69 24.65 -9.76
C ALA A 109 -18.59 23.92 -8.96
N MET A 110 -17.56 23.47 -9.67
CA MET A 110 -16.43 22.77 -9.07
C MET A 110 -15.52 23.67 -8.24
N GLU A 111 -15.46 24.97 -8.51
CA GLU A 111 -14.83 25.94 -7.60
C GLU A 111 -15.52 25.94 -6.23
N VAL A 112 -16.86 25.95 -6.21
CA VAL A 112 -17.63 25.92 -4.96
C VAL A 112 -17.33 24.63 -4.19
N PHE A 113 -17.36 23.49 -4.87
CA PHE A 113 -17.04 22.19 -4.26
C PHE A 113 -15.60 22.14 -3.72
N MET A 114 -14.61 22.49 -4.54
CA MET A 114 -13.20 22.33 -4.18
C MET A 114 -12.73 23.33 -3.12
N LYS A 115 -13.44 24.46 -2.96
CA LYS A 115 -13.24 25.42 -1.85
C LYS A 115 -13.94 25.03 -0.55
N THR A 116 -14.58 23.85 -0.48
CA THR A 116 -15.24 23.35 0.73
C THR A 116 -14.40 23.49 2.00
N TRP A 117 -13.09 23.22 1.95
CA TRP A 117 -12.23 23.34 3.15
C TRP A 117 -12.14 24.78 3.67
N ILE A 118 -11.99 25.77 2.79
CA ILE A 118 -11.91 27.18 3.21
C ILE A 118 -13.29 27.70 3.62
N TYR A 119 -14.36 27.32 2.92
CA TYR A 119 -15.71 27.71 3.31
C TYR A 119 -16.12 27.10 4.66
N ALA A 120 -15.72 25.87 4.95
CA ALA A 120 -15.93 25.26 6.26
C ALA A 120 -15.18 26.01 7.37
N LYS A 121 -13.94 26.46 7.10
CA LYS A 121 -13.19 27.31 8.02
C LYS A 121 -13.92 28.62 8.34
N GLU A 122 -14.45 29.27 7.31
CA GLU A 122 -15.15 30.56 7.41
C GLU A 122 -16.51 30.43 8.12
N ASN A 123 -17.18 29.29 7.98
CA ASN A 123 -18.49 29.01 8.55
C ASN A 123 -18.44 28.13 9.81
N LYS A 124 -17.28 28.01 10.47
CA LYS A 124 -17.15 27.14 11.65
C LYS A 124 -18.07 27.52 12.81
N GLU A 125 -18.48 28.79 12.89
CA GLU A 125 -19.41 29.31 13.90
C GLU A 125 -20.88 29.28 13.43
N ASN A 126 -21.15 28.88 12.18
CA ASN A 126 -22.50 28.83 11.63
C ASN A 126 -23.37 27.86 12.45
N PRO A 127 -24.52 28.28 13.00
CA PRO A 127 -25.34 27.42 13.87
C PRO A 127 -25.75 26.08 13.25
N CYS A 128 -25.93 26.01 11.93
CA CYS A 128 -26.30 24.78 11.23
C CYS A 128 -25.18 23.74 11.20
N PHE A 129 -23.92 24.17 11.26
CA PHE A 129 -22.74 23.31 11.09
C PHE A 129 -21.76 23.37 12.26
N ASN A 130 -21.97 24.25 13.25
CA ASN A 130 -21.06 24.47 14.38
C ASN A 130 -20.74 23.15 15.08
N VAL A 131 -21.71 22.27 15.29
CA VAL A 131 -21.48 20.94 15.91
C VAL A 131 -20.36 20.15 15.21
N CYS A 132 -20.34 20.15 13.87
CA CYS A 132 -19.35 19.41 13.08
C CYS A 132 -18.07 20.23 12.78
N LEU A 133 -18.15 21.56 12.78
CA LEU A 133 -17.05 22.44 12.38
C LEU A 133 -16.35 23.14 13.56
N LYS A 134 -16.87 23.06 14.78
CA LYS A 134 -16.32 23.74 15.98
C LYS A 134 -14.85 23.44 16.22
N LYS A 135 -14.44 22.20 15.96
CA LYS A 135 -13.06 21.74 16.15
C LYS A 135 -12.22 21.84 14.87
N PHE A 136 -12.69 22.54 13.84
CA PHE A 136 -11.94 22.72 12.61
C PHE A 136 -10.50 23.21 12.89
N PRO A 137 -9.46 22.61 12.28
CA PRO A 137 -9.50 21.56 11.25
C PRO A 137 -9.33 20.12 11.80
N GLN A 138 -9.48 19.95 13.12
CA GLN A 138 -9.24 18.72 13.88
C GLN A 138 -10.56 18.02 14.24
N THR A 139 -11.21 17.42 13.26
CA THR A 139 -12.51 16.73 13.45
C THR A 139 -12.39 15.26 13.03
N CYS A 140 -12.96 14.33 13.81
CA CYS A 140 -12.83 12.88 13.59
C CYS A 140 -14.19 12.26 13.26
N MET A 141 -14.24 11.31 12.31
CA MET A 141 -15.43 10.57 11.82
C MET A 141 -16.24 9.84 12.91
N SER A 142 -16.83 10.58 13.85
CA SER A 142 -17.85 10.09 14.76
C SER A 142 -19.11 10.92 14.55
N PRO A 143 -20.30 10.32 14.70
CA PRO A 143 -21.55 11.08 14.74
C PRO A 143 -21.40 12.25 15.73
N GLY A 144 -21.60 13.48 15.26
CA GLY A 144 -21.48 14.70 16.06
C GLY A 144 -20.07 15.28 16.26
N ASN A 145 -19.00 14.70 15.70
CA ASN A 145 -17.62 15.22 15.85
C ASN A 145 -16.75 15.18 14.56
N GLY A 146 -17.29 14.71 13.42
CA GLY A 146 -16.55 14.54 12.16
C GLY A 146 -16.58 15.73 11.20
N PHE A 147 -15.52 15.88 10.40
CA PHE A 147 -15.50 16.81 9.27
C PHE A 147 -16.39 16.23 8.17
N LEU A 148 -17.48 16.91 7.81
CA LEU A 148 -18.28 16.65 6.60
C LEU A 148 -18.43 15.16 6.25
N SER A 149 -18.98 14.34 7.15
CA SER A 149 -19.37 12.96 6.84
C SER A 149 -20.28 12.93 5.59
N HIS A 150 -20.43 11.81 4.89
CA HIS A 150 -21.27 11.72 3.67
C HIS A 150 -22.66 12.41 3.80
N TYR A 151 -23.29 12.27 4.97
CA TYR A 151 -24.54 12.95 5.29
C TYR A 151 -24.37 14.47 5.43
N VAL A 152 -23.42 14.92 6.26
CA VAL A 152 -23.17 16.36 6.48
C VAL A 152 -22.67 17.03 5.21
N LEU A 153 -21.85 16.36 4.40
CA LEU A 153 -21.39 16.82 3.10
C LEU A 153 -22.57 17.04 2.15
N SER A 154 -23.57 16.16 2.17
CA SER A 154 -24.79 16.34 1.38
C SER A 154 -25.52 17.63 1.76
N GLN A 155 -25.73 17.86 3.06
CA GLN A 155 -26.37 19.08 3.57
C GLN A 155 -25.52 20.32 3.28
N TRP A 156 -24.20 20.17 3.32
CA TRP A 156 -23.25 21.23 3.03
C TRP A 156 -23.31 21.66 1.56
N MET A 157 -23.44 20.72 0.61
CA MET A 157 -23.66 21.04 -0.80
C MET A 157 -24.95 21.83 -1.01
N ASP A 158 -26.05 21.39 -0.39
CA ASP A 158 -27.33 22.10 -0.46
C ASP A 158 -27.22 23.52 0.12
N PHE A 159 -26.52 23.69 1.24
CA PHE A 159 -26.24 24.99 1.85
C PHE A 159 -25.46 25.93 0.91
N LEU A 160 -24.50 25.37 0.16
CA LEU A 160 -23.75 26.10 -0.87
C LEU A 160 -24.52 26.27 -2.20
N LYS A 161 -25.79 25.84 -2.25
CA LYS A 161 -26.66 25.85 -3.45
C LYS A 161 -26.08 25.06 -4.62
N LEU A 162 -25.26 24.04 -4.32
CA LEU A 162 -24.69 23.14 -5.30
C LEU A 162 -25.59 21.92 -5.45
N ARG A 163 -26.19 21.75 -6.63
CA ARG A 163 -27.10 20.64 -6.90
C ARG A 163 -26.30 19.43 -7.37
N VAL A 164 -26.46 18.31 -6.68
CA VAL A 164 -25.82 17.05 -7.06
C VAL A 164 -26.72 16.24 -7.99
N ILE A 165 -26.20 15.92 -9.16
CA ILE A 165 -26.79 15.01 -10.13
C ILE A 165 -26.11 13.65 -10.02
N LYS A 166 -26.92 12.58 -10.01
CA LYS A 166 -26.41 11.21 -9.94
C LYS A 166 -25.62 10.88 -11.21
N LEU A 167 -24.41 10.33 -11.06
CA LEU A 167 -23.70 9.72 -12.19
C LEU A 167 -24.29 8.35 -12.54
N ASP A 168 -24.50 8.13 -13.84
CA ASP A 168 -24.77 6.80 -14.39
C ASP A 168 -23.45 6.07 -14.70
N ILE A 169 -22.74 5.69 -13.65
CA ILE A 169 -21.52 4.89 -13.73
C ILE A 169 -21.57 3.73 -12.74
N GLN A 170 -20.87 2.66 -13.09
CA GLN A 170 -20.53 1.59 -12.16
C GLN A 170 -19.08 1.76 -11.71
N SER A 171 -18.84 1.70 -10.41
CA SER A 171 -17.52 1.94 -9.84
C SER A 171 -17.17 0.99 -8.71
N SER A 172 -15.89 0.77 -8.54
CA SER A 172 -15.30 0.07 -7.39
C SER A 172 -14.08 0.83 -6.87
N TYR A 173 -13.51 0.34 -5.78
CA TYR A 173 -12.27 0.85 -5.22
C TYR A 173 -11.16 -0.18 -5.43
N VAL A 174 -9.90 0.27 -5.49
CA VAL A 174 -8.69 -0.59 -5.56
C VAL A 174 -8.59 -1.57 -4.37
N ASN A 175 -9.47 -1.44 -3.38
CA ASN A 175 -9.65 -2.35 -2.25
C ASN A 175 -9.78 -3.83 -2.64
N ASN A 176 -10.27 -4.19 -3.83
CA ASN A 176 -10.32 -5.61 -4.24
C ASN A 176 -8.93 -6.28 -4.12
N PHE A 177 -7.83 -5.57 -4.44
CA PHE A 177 -6.47 -6.11 -4.25
C PHE A 177 -6.09 -6.35 -2.79
N LEU A 178 -6.62 -5.55 -1.85
CA LEU A 178 -6.40 -5.72 -0.42
C LEU A 178 -7.16 -6.93 0.09
N PHE A 179 -8.41 -7.12 -0.34
CA PHE A 179 -9.30 -8.20 0.08
C PHE A 179 -8.96 -9.56 -0.56
N ASP A 180 -8.53 -9.59 -1.82
CA ASP A 180 -8.21 -10.83 -2.57
C ASP A 180 -7.05 -11.63 -1.95
N ASN A 181 -6.25 -10.99 -1.09
CA ASN A 181 -5.14 -11.61 -0.37
C ASN A 181 -5.28 -11.52 1.15
N ILE A 182 -6.47 -11.19 1.69
CA ILE A 182 -6.67 -11.27 3.14
C ILE A 182 -6.54 -12.71 3.56
N SER A 183 -5.58 -12.90 4.44
CA SER A 183 -5.21 -14.19 4.94
C SER A 183 -5.34 -14.12 6.45
N PHE A 184 -6.20 -14.95 7.01
CA PHE A 184 -6.43 -14.94 8.44
C PHE A 184 -5.29 -15.70 9.13
N PRO A 185 -4.64 -15.14 10.16
CA PRO A 185 -3.59 -15.86 10.87
C PRO A 185 -4.18 -17.08 11.57
N ASP A 186 -3.42 -18.18 11.66
CA ASP A 186 -3.80 -19.29 12.53
C ASP A 186 -3.67 -18.88 14.00
N ILE A 187 -4.81 -18.56 14.60
CA ILE A 187 -4.95 -18.13 16.00
C ILE A 187 -5.45 -19.25 16.92
N LYS A 188 -5.51 -20.52 16.46
CA LYS A 188 -6.15 -21.60 17.24
C LYS A 188 -5.56 -21.75 18.65
N ASN A 189 -4.25 -21.52 18.79
CA ASN A 189 -3.57 -21.66 20.07
C ASN A 189 -3.85 -20.45 20.99
N GLU A 190 -3.81 -19.25 20.44
CA GLU A 190 -4.11 -18.00 21.12
C GLU A 190 -5.56 -18.00 21.58
N LEU A 191 -6.51 -18.35 20.71
CA LEU A 191 -7.93 -18.46 21.04
C LEU A 191 -8.16 -19.49 22.16
N LYS A 192 -7.51 -20.66 22.13
CA LYS A 192 -7.61 -21.64 23.23
C LYS A 192 -7.12 -21.08 24.57
N LYS A 193 -6.03 -20.30 24.57
CA LYS A 193 -5.50 -19.66 25.79
C LYS A 193 -6.49 -18.62 26.32
N ASP A 194 -7.06 -17.82 25.42
CA ASP A 194 -8.04 -16.79 25.78
C ASP A 194 -9.32 -17.43 26.33
N ILE A 195 -9.86 -18.47 25.69
CA ILE A 195 -11.02 -19.21 26.18
C ILE A 195 -10.73 -19.85 27.55
N TRP A 196 -9.54 -20.44 27.74
CA TRP A 196 -9.15 -20.99 29.04
C TRP A 196 -9.11 -19.90 30.12
N TYR A 197 -8.53 -18.74 29.81
CA TYR A 197 -8.48 -17.60 30.73
C TYR A 197 -9.88 -17.09 31.08
N ILE A 198 -10.76 -16.94 30.09
CA ILE A 198 -12.15 -16.53 30.25
C ILE A 198 -12.90 -17.51 31.16
N LYS A 199 -12.76 -18.83 30.91
CA LYS A 199 -13.39 -19.88 31.73
C LYS A 199 -12.86 -19.88 33.16
N LYS A 200 -11.53 -19.82 33.32
CA LYS A 200 -10.87 -19.81 34.64
C LYS A 200 -11.34 -18.63 35.50
N ASN A 201 -11.45 -17.44 34.91
CA ASN A 201 -11.84 -16.23 35.61
C ASN A 201 -13.35 -15.96 35.60
N LYS A 202 -14.16 -16.88 35.04
CA LYS A 202 -15.63 -16.76 34.93
C LYS A 202 -16.09 -15.42 34.32
N ILE A 203 -15.34 -14.90 33.35
CA ILE A 203 -15.62 -13.60 32.72
C ILE A 203 -16.93 -13.67 31.92
N PHE A 204 -17.16 -14.80 31.24
CA PHE A 204 -18.33 -15.06 30.42
C PHE A 204 -18.94 -16.44 30.71
N ASN A 205 -20.24 -16.60 30.42
CA ASN A 205 -20.92 -17.89 30.51
C ASN A 205 -20.65 -18.77 29.26
N GLU A 206 -20.98 -20.06 29.33
CA GLU A 206 -20.74 -21.02 28.23
C GLU A 206 -21.43 -20.64 26.93
N VAL A 207 -22.61 -19.99 26.98
CA VAL A 207 -23.32 -19.52 25.78
C VAL A 207 -22.55 -18.39 25.09
N GLN A 208 -22.02 -17.43 25.85
CA GLN A 208 -21.21 -16.33 25.32
C GLN A 208 -19.87 -16.83 24.78
N ILE A 209 -19.24 -17.78 25.48
CA ILE A 209 -18.02 -18.44 25.02
C ILE A 209 -18.26 -19.18 23.70
N GLY A 210 -19.38 -19.90 23.58
CA GLY A 210 -19.80 -20.54 22.34
C GLY A 210 -19.87 -19.56 21.18
N LYS A 211 -20.54 -18.41 21.36
CA LYS A 211 -20.62 -17.35 20.33
C LYS A 211 -19.26 -16.82 19.88
N ILE A 212 -18.29 -16.71 20.79
CA ILE A 212 -16.92 -16.28 20.45
C ILE A 212 -16.24 -17.33 19.58
N VAL A 213 -16.34 -18.61 19.97
CA VAL A 213 -15.77 -19.72 19.19
C VAL A 213 -16.41 -19.79 17.81
N ASP A 214 -17.74 -19.76 17.74
CA ASP A 214 -18.50 -19.79 16.49
C ASP A 214 -18.11 -18.63 15.55
N PHE A 215 -17.91 -17.43 16.09
CA PHE A 215 -17.43 -16.28 15.32
C PHE A 215 -16.07 -16.56 14.68
N PHE A 216 -15.09 -17.05 15.44
CA PHE A 216 -13.76 -17.33 14.91
C PHE A 216 -13.75 -18.53 13.95
N ASP A 217 -14.61 -19.52 14.16
CA ASP A 217 -14.80 -20.64 13.22
C ASP A 217 -15.41 -20.17 11.89
N LEU A 218 -16.36 -19.22 11.92
CA LEU A 218 -16.91 -18.59 10.73
C LEU A 218 -15.82 -17.82 9.97
N ILE A 219 -15.00 -17.02 10.67
CA ILE A 219 -13.89 -16.30 10.05
C ILE A 219 -12.86 -17.28 9.45
N ALA A 220 -12.52 -18.35 10.17
CA ALA A 220 -11.58 -19.37 9.71
C ALA A 220 -12.09 -20.13 8.46
N LYS A 221 -13.41 -20.23 8.28
CA LYS A 221 -14.05 -20.83 7.11
C LYS A 221 -14.08 -19.88 5.91
N GLU A 222 -14.34 -18.61 6.15
CA GLU A 222 -14.49 -17.59 5.10
C GLU A 222 -13.15 -17.18 4.49
N TYR A 223 -12.08 -17.14 5.31
CA TYR A 223 -10.77 -16.64 4.90
C TYR A 223 -9.72 -17.74 4.79
N LYS A 224 -8.77 -17.58 3.86
CA LYS A 224 -7.61 -18.48 3.75
C LYS A 224 -6.74 -18.37 5.01
N ILE A 225 -6.72 -19.42 5.83
CA ILE A 225 -5.88 -19.48 7.02
C ILE A 225 -4.41 -19.62 6.62
N ILE A 226 -3.56 -18.68 7.04
CA ILE A 226 -2.11 -18.90 7.06
C ILE A 226 -1.81 -19.67 8.33
N ALA A 227 -1.70 -20.99 8.19
CA ALA A 227 -1.02 -21.79 9.20
C ALA A 227 0.33 -21.11 9.50
N LYS A 228 0.66 -20.92 10.79
CA LYS A 228 2.05 -20.71 11.23
C LYS A 228 2.85 -21.97 10.87
N ASN A 229 3.04 -22.23 9.59
CA ASN A 229 3.88 -23.30 9.09
C ASN A 229 5.32 -22.88 9.37
N HIS A 230 5.75 -23.14 10.60
CA HIS A 230 7.15 -23.19 10.99
C HIS A 230 7.90 -24.32 10.24
N GLY A 231 7.20 -25.22 9.54
CA GLY A 231 7.80 -26.33 8.79
C GLY A 231 8.67 -25.94 7.58
N ASN A 232 8.81 -24.66 7.24
CA ASN A 232 9.73 -24.20 6.18
C ASN A 232 10.39 -22.85 6.50
N LEU A 233 10.27 -22.33 7.73
CA LEU A 233 10.74 -20.97 8.04
C LEU A 233 12.28 -20.90 8.05
N ALA A 234 12.97 -21.88 8.63
CA ALA A 234 14.42 -21.95 8.57
C ALA A 234 14.91 -22.15 7.14
N LYS A 235 14.22 -22.98 6.35
CA LYS A 235 14.51 -23.16 4.91
C LYS A 235 14.41 -21.84 4.15
N ILE A 236 13.32 -21.10 4.33
CA ILE A 236 13.11 -19.79 3.71
C ILE A 236 14.16 -18.78 4.18
N LYS A 237 14.54 -18.79 5.47
CA LYS A 237 15.61 -17.92 6.00
C LYS A 237 16.96 -18.20 5.34
N ILE A 238 17.34 -19.48 5.21
CA ILE A 238 18.62 -19.88 4.61
C ILE A 238 18.61 -19.60 3.10
N GLN A 239 17.50 -19.82 2.42
CA GLN A 239 17.34 -19.45 1.00
C GLN A 239 17.36 -17.92 0.79
N ASN A 240 16.89 -17.15 1.77
CA ASN A 240 16.98 -15.69 1.74
C ASN A 240 18.37 -15.13 2.09
N HIS A 241 19.31 -15.99 2.52
CA HIS A 241 20.69 -15.58 2.78
C HIS A 241 21.37 -15.10 1.49
N LEU A 242 22.20 -14.05 1.58
CA LEU A 242 22.86 -13.45 0.43
C LEU A 242 23.66 -14.48 -0.39
N ALA A 243 24.39 -15.38 0.29
CA ALA A 243 25.16 -16.43 -0.36
C ALA A 243 24.28 -17.32 -1.25
N TYR A 244 23.13 -17.76 -0.74
CA TYR A 244 22.22 -18.59 -1.53
C TYR A 244 21.70 -17.85 -2.77
N LYS A 245 21.27 -16.58 -2.62
CA LYS A 245 20.77 -15.75 -3.72
C LYS A 245 21.83 -15.54 -4.82
N LEU A 246 23.06 -15.19 -4.44
CA LEU A 246 24.17 -15.00 -5.36
C LEU A 246 24.55 -16.31 -6.07
N GLY A 247 24.63 -17.40 -5.33
CA GLY A 247 24.85 -18.74 -5.83
C GLY A 247 23.87 -19.19 -6.90
N GLN A 248 22.58 -19.08 -6.60
CA GLN A 248 21.51 -19.40 -7.53
C GLN A 248 21.57 -18.55 -8.80
N ALA A 249 21.80 -17.24 -8.64
CA ALA A 249 21.94 -16.33 -9.78
C ALA A 249 23.13 -16.69 -10.67
N MET A 250 24.28 -17.07 -10.10
CA MET A 250 25.44 -17.53 -10.87
C MET A 250 25.11 -18.80 -11.66
N ILE A 251 24.49 -19.81 -11.02
CA ILE A 251 24.11 -21.07 -11.70
C ILE A 251 23.10 -20.84 -12.82
N TYR A 252 22.13 -19.95 -12.61
CA TYR A 252 21.12 -19.66 -13.60
C TYR A 252 21.73 -18.94 -14.82
N ASN A 253 22.54 -17.91 -14.57
CA ASN A 253 23.14 -17.09 -15.62
C ASN A 253 24.30 -17.81 -16.35
N SER A 254 24.93 -18.82 -15.74
CA SER A 254 26.01 -19.59 -16.37
C SER A 254 25.55 -20.55 -17.48
N LYS A 255 24.24 -20.61 -17.79
CA LYS A 255 23.69 -21.51 -18.81
C LYS A 255 23.72 -20.94 -20.24
N SER A 256 24.07 -19.67 -20.41
CA SER A 256 24.13 -19.03 -21.73
C SER A 256 25.19 -17.94 -21.78
N ILE A 257 25.74 -17.69 -22.97
CA ILE A 257 26.75 -16.64 -23.22
C ILE A 257 26.21 -15.26 -22.81
N LEU A 258 24.98 -14.95 -23.21
CA LEU A 258 24.32 -13.69 -22.83
C LEU A 258 24.07 -13.60 -21.31
N GLY A 259 23.81 -14.73 -20.65
CA GLY A 259 23.71 -14.82 -19.20
C GLY A 259 25.01 -14.47 -18.50
N TYR A 260 26.16 -14.96 -19.00
CA TYR A 260 27.48 -14.60 -18.47
C TYR A 260 27.74 -13.09 -18.55
N ILE A 261 27.41 -12.46 -19.68
CA ILE A 261 27.57 -11.00 -19.87
C ILE A 261 26.70 -10.21 -18.88
N ARG A 262 25.46 -10.67 -18.61
CA ARG A 262 24.53 -10.02 -17.68
C ARG A 262 24.84 -10.30 -16.21
N MET A 263 25.58 -11.36 -15.90
CA MET A 263 25.80 -11.86 -14.55
C MET A 263 26.35 -10.79 -13.57
N PRO A 264 27.36 -9.97 -13.92
CA PRO A 264 27.87 -8.94 -13.00
C PRO A 264 26.79 -7.95 -12.54
N PHE A 265 25.93 -7.52 -13.46
CA PHE A 265 24.82 -6.59 -13.17
C PHE A 265 23.76 -7.23 -12.27
N VAL A 266 23.42 -8.50 -12.54
CA VAL A 266 22.47 -9.27 -11.71
C VAL A 266 22.99 -9.44 -10.29
N LEU A 267 24.27 -9.79 -10.12
CA LEU A 267 24.88 -9.96 -8.80
C LEU A 267 24.96 -8.64 -8.02
N PHE A 268 25.30 -7.54 -8.71
CA PHE A 268 25.26 -6.20 -8.13
C PHE A 268 23.85 -5.83 -7.64
N TYR A 269 22.83 -6.04 -8.49
CA TYR A 269 21.44 -5.74 -8.15
C TYR A 269 20.94 -6.57 -6.95
N ILE A 270 21.26 -7.87 -6.91
CA ILE A 270 20.91 -8.76 -5.78
C ILE A 270 21.52 -8.24 -4.47
N ARG A 271 22.81 -7.87 -4.49
CA ARG A 271 23.50 -7.32 -3.31
C ARG A 271 22.85 -6.01 -2.85
N TYR A 272 22.60 -5.09 -3.77
CA TYR A 272 21.96 -3.80 -3.48
C TYR A 272 20.57 -3.99 -2.84
N ARG A 273 19.72 -4.82 -3.45
CA ARG A 273 18.38 -5.15 -2.94
C ARG A 273 18.44 -5.78 -1.54
N HIS A 274 19.34 -6.73 -1.34
CA HIS A 274 19.50 -7.40 -0.05
C HIS A 274 19.92 -6.43 1.06
N GLN A 275 20.84 -5.49 0.78
CA GLN A 275 21.25 -4.48 1.74
C GLN A 275 20.10 -3.54 2.11
N LYS A 276 19.28 -3.13 1.13
CA LYS A 276 18.07 -2.32 1.38
C LYS A 276 17.04 -3.06 2.23
N GLU A 277 16.87 -4.37 2.01
CA GLU A 277 16.02 -5.24 2.83
C GLU A 277 16.52 -5.34 4.28
N LEU A 278 17.82 -5.48 4.50
CA LEU A 278 18.41 -5.51 5.84
C LEU A 278 18.20 -4.18 6.59
N GLN A 279 18.34 -3.04 5.91
CA GLN A 279 18.10 -1.74 6.54
C GLN A 279 16.63 -1.57 6.94
N ARG A 280 15.69 -1.98 6.08
CA ARG A 280 14.25 -1.96 6.39
C ARG A 280 13.88 -2.80 7.62
N ARG A 281 14.53 -3.96 7.79
CA ARG A 281 14.34 -4.83 8.97
C ARG A 281 14.91 -4.20 10.25
N LYS A 282 16.02 -3.46 10.17
CA LYS A 282 16.57 -2.75 11.33
C LYS A 282 15.67 -1.61 11.81
N THR A 283 15.00 -0.94 10.88
CA THR A 283 14.13 0.22 11.17
C THR A 283 12.69 -0.17 11.53
N ASN A 284 12.30 -1.44 11.36
CA ASN A 284 10.96 -1.92 11.68
C ASN A 284 11.03 -3.21 12.54
N PRO A 285 10.81 -3.12 13.87
CA PRO A 285 10.83 -4.24 14.80
C PRO A 285 9.88 -5.39 14.42
N GLU A 286 8.76 -5.10 13.75
CA GLU A 286 7.76 -6.09 13.34
C GLU A 286 8.25 -7.01 12.20
N LEU A 287 9.33 -6.63 11.50
CA LEU A 287 9.93 -7.41 10.42
C LEU A 287 11.09 -8.30 10.88
N VAL A 288 11.42 -8.28 12.18
CA VAL A 288 12.48 -9.11 12.75
C VAL A 288 11.97 -10.54 12.86
N LEU A 289 12.53 -11.42 12.04
CA LEU A 289 12.24 -12.85 12.12
C LEU A 289 12.87 -13.44 13.39
N PRO A 290 12.28 -14.49 13.99
CA PRO A 290 12.87 -15.15 15.16
C PRO A 290 14.28 -15.70 14.84
N PRO A 291 15.10 -16.04 15.84
CA PRO A 291 16.31 -16.84 15.65
C PRO A 291 16.09 -18.09 14.79
N LEU A 292 17.15 -18.58 14.14
CA LEU A 292 17.09 -19.79 13.31
C LEU A 292 16.86 -21.04 14.15
N GLU A 293 17.40 -21.06 15.38
CA GLU A 293 17.31 -22.16 16.35
C GLU A 293 15.87 -22.40 16.85
N ASP A 294 15.04 -21.36 16.85
CA ASP A 294 13.64 -21.44 17.28
C ASP A 294 12.70 -21.98 16.17
N CYS A 295 13.24 -22.37 15.01
CA CYS A 295 12.46 -22.89 13.90
C CYS A 295 12.41 -24.42 13.94
N SER A 296 11.21 -25.00 13.84
CA SER A 296 11.01 -26.45 13.87
C SER A 296 11.72 -27.22 12.75
N ASP A 297 12.04 -26.56 11.62
CA ASP A 297 12.74 -27.13 10.46
C ASP A 297 14.25 -26.83 10.44
N TYR A 298 14.83 -26.37 11.56
CA TYR A 298 16.22 -25.89 11.62
C TYR A 298 17.25 -26.91 11.13
N GLU A 299 17.21 -28.16 11.61
CA GLU A 299 18.18 -29.19 11.24
C GLU A 299 18.13 -29.55 9.75
N GLU A 300 16.93 -29.62 9.18
CA GLU A 300 16.76 -29.88 7.76
C GLU A 300 17.23 -28.69 6.92
N ALA A 301 16.94 -27.48 7.36
CA ALA A 301 17.34 -26.26 6.67
C ALA A 301 18.87 -26.08 6.67
N LEU A 302 19.59 -26.50 7.72
CA LEU A 302 21.06 -26.44 7.76
C LEU A 302 21.70 -27.21 6.60
N LYS A 303 21.06 -28.29 6.11
CA LYS A 303 21.54 -29.06 4.94
C LYS A 303 21.64 -28.19 3.68
N ILE A 304 20.86 -27.10 3.58
CA ILE A 304 20.89 -26.16 2.43
C ILE A 304 22.21 -25.39 2.36
N LYS A 305 22.88 -25.14 3.50
CA LYS A 305 24.22 -24.53 3.49
C LYS A 305 25.26 -25.41 2.80
N ASN A 306 25.00 -26.72 2.74
CA ASN A 306 25.86 -27.65 2.02
C ASN A 306 25.61 -27.66 0.50
N TYR A 307 24.55 -27.02 0.01
CA TYR A 307 24.24 -27.00 -1.41
C TYR A 307 25.31 -26.24 -2.19
N PHE A 308 25.58 -26.72 -3.41
CA PHE A 308 26.54 -26.09 -4.33
C PHE A 308 26.25 -24.60 -4.53
N SER A 309 24.98 -24.20 -4.66
CA SER A 309 24.58 -22.80 -4.77
C SER A 309 25.03 -21.98 -3.55
N TYR A 310 24.80 -22.49 -2.33
CA TYR A 310 25.14 -21.76 -1.12
C TYR A 310 26.66 -21.56 -1.03
N LYS A 311 27.44 -22.65 -1.18
CA LYS A 311 28.91 -22.61 -1.15
C LYS A 311 29.51 -21.71 -2.23
N LEU A 312 28.92 -21.73 -3.44
CA LEU A 312 29.34 -20.89 -4.55
C LEU A 312 29.17 -19.40 -4.22
N GLY A 313 28.04 -19.01 -3.64
CA GLY A 313 27.83 -17.63 -3.20
C GLY A 313 28.69 -17.21 -2.01
N GLU A 314 28.98 -18.11 -1.07
CA GLU A 314 29.93 -17.85 0.02
C GLU A 314 31.33 -17.56 -0.50
N ALA A 315 31.81 -18.37 -1.45
CA ALA A 315 33.11 -18.17 -2.09
C ALA A 315 33.17 -16.82 -2.82
N LEU A 316 32.10 -16.39 -3.50
CA LEU A 316 32.03 -15.06 -4.12
C LEU A 316 32.06 -13.92 -3.07
N ILE A 317 31.35 -14.07 -1.95
CA ILE A 317 31.38 -13.08 -0.86
C ILE A 317 32.80 -12.98 -0.28
N GLN A 318 33.47 -14.11 -0.10
CA GLN A 318 34.83 -14.15 0.42
C GLN A 318 35.84 -13.54 -0.56
N ALA A 319 35.67 -13.78 -1.86
CA ALA A 319 36.43 -13.13 -2.91
C ALA A 319 36.26 -11.61 -2.87
N SER A 320 35.02 -11.15 -2.68
CA SER A 320 34.69 -9.72 -2.57
C SER A 320 35.33 -9.07 -1.35
N LYS A 321 35.41 -9.77 -0.20
CA LYS A 321 36.09 -9.27 1.00
C LYS A 321 37.60 -9.16 0.82
N ASN A 322 38.19 -10.04 0.01
CA ASN A 322 39.63 -10.10 -0.25
C ASN A 322 40.01 -9.59 -1.64
N TRP A 323 39.20 -8.71 -2.23
CA TRP A 323 39.39 -8.26 -3.61
C TRP A 323 40.78 -7.65 -3.83
N TYR A 324 41.27 -6.88 -2.85
CA TYR A 324 42.59 -6.24 -2.83
C TYR A 324 43.77 -7.22 -2.69
N LYS A 325 43.51 -8.49 -2.33
CA LYS A 325 44.49 -9.58 -2.30
C LYS A 325 44.34 -10.53 -3.49
N GLY A 326 43.68 -10.10 -4.57
CA GLY A 326 43.39 -10.95 -5.72
C GLY A 326 42.29 -11.98 -5.46
N GLY A 327 41.37 -11.72 -4.52
CA GLY A 327 40.31 -12.66 -4.14
C GLY A 327 39.45 -13.15 -5.31
N TYR A 328 39.19 -12.32 -6.32
CA TYR A 328 38.45 -12.75 -7.52
C TYR A 328 39.27 -13.64 -8.45
N VAL A 329 40.59 -13.43 -8.54
CA VAL A 329 41.50 -14.33 -9.28
C VAL A 329 41.50 -15.70 -8.60
N LYS A 330 41.65 -15.72 -7.27
CA LYS A 330 41.56 -16.95 -6.48
C LYS A 330 40.22 -17.68 -6.71
N PHE A 331 39.13 -16.92 -6.68
CA PHE A 331 37.79 -17.46 -6.88
C PHE A 331 37.61 -18.12 -8.25
N LEU A 332 38.02 -17.44 -9.32
CA LEU A 332 37.85 -17.92 -10.69
C LEU A 332 38.72 -19.14 -10.99
N PHE A 333 39.98 -19.14 -10.55
CA PHE A 333 40.97 -20.14 -10.94
C PHE A 333 41.13 -21.31 -9.95
N PHE A 334 40.68 -21.16 -8.70
CA PHE A 334 40.87 -22.21 -7.68
C PHE A 334 39.54 -22.62 -7.03
N ASP A 335 38.79 -21.66 -6.46
CA ASP A 335 37.62 -22.00 -5.66
C ASP A 335 36.48 -22.59 -6.52
N LEU A 336 36.23 -22.04 -7.71
CA LEU A 336 35.25 -22.59 -8.66
C LEU A 336 35.56 -24.03 -9.07
N PHE A 337 36.83 -24.32 -9.39
CA PHE A 337 37.28 -25.64 -9.79
C PHE A 337 37.12 -26.65 -8.64
N ALA A 338 37.54 -26.29 -7.43
CA ALA A 338 37.40 -27.12 -6.24
C ALA A 338 35.93 -27.43 -5.91
N LEU A 339 35.06 -26.41 -5.98
CA LEU A 339 33.62 -26.59 -5.75
C LEU A 339 32.96 -27.50 -6.79
N ASN A 340 33.38 -27.41 -8.06
CA ASN A 340 32.85 -28.26 -9.13
C ASN A 340 33.29 -29.73 -8.99
N GLN A 341 34.55 -29.98 -8.61
CA GLN A 341 35.03 -31.34 -8.34
C GLN A 341 34.27 -31.99 -7.16
N ASN A 342 34.01 -31.24 -6.10
CA ASN A 342 33.25 -31.73 -4.95
C ASN A 342 31.79 -32.06 -5.30
N LYS A 343 31.17 -31.29 -6.20
CA LYS A 343 29.83 -31.55 -6.74
C LYS A 343 29.76 -32.85 -7.57
N ILE A 344 30.82 -33.16 -8.32
CA ILE A 344 30.91 -34.39 -9.12
C ILE A 344 31.10 -35.60 -8.22
N LYS A 345 31.95 -35.50 -7.18
CA LYS A 345 32.17 -36.56 -6.19
C LYS A 345 30.91 -36.88 -5.38
N SER A 346 30.11 -35.87 -5.00
CA SER A 346 28.86 -36.06 -4.24
C SER A 346 27.70 -36.65 -5.05
N LYS A 347 27.80 -36.73 -6.39
CA LYS A 347 26.80 -37.40 -7.26
C LYS A 347 27.10 -38.88 -7.52
N LYS A 348 28.30 -39.35 -7.13
CA LYS A 348 28.77 -40.74 -7.32
C LYS A 348 28.66 -41.60 -6.06
N LYS A 349 28.31 -41.00 -4.92
CA LYS A 349 27.79 -41.67 -3.73
C LYS A 349 26.29 -41.54 -3.75
#